data_AF-A0A5E4LE61-F1
#
_entry.id   AF-A0A5E4LE61-F1
#
_cell.length_a   1.000
_cell.length_b   1.000
_cell.length_c   1.000
_cell.angle_alpha   90.00
_cell.angle_beta   90.00
_cell.angle_gamma   90.00
#
_symmetry.space_group_name_H-M   'P 1'
#
loop_
_entity.id
_entity.type
_entity.pdbx_description
1 polymer ?
#
loop_
_entity_poly.entity_id
_entity_poly.type
_entity_poly.pdbx_seq_one_letter_code
_entity_poly.pdbx_strand_id
1 'polypeptide(L)'
;MLLFAGFLALVLAGCTSLSAQSGEHEQDELAIPCKKMQNQTERDFCIAQVGSSADNSTPCASYQLQSAADICGIKSAMARQDVSICDGIANQDFRNLCYEEVAEQKLDSGICSKINSQDFKDRCYSEVAEYSSDVSLCSRLDDRSLGYFCYLGASANVQDVSYCGNLYGEDAKIICYSSAAGARKDASICRNITTQFGQDFCKSAVAKASASLALCDQIENLSSRGLCYTEVALQTHDLGACAKITDDSWREKCYNIL
;
A
#
# COMPACT_ATOMS: atom_id res chain seq x y z
N MET A 1 50.79 38.02 18.09
CA MET A 1 50.03 38.15 19.36
C MET A 1 49.10 36.95 19.41
N LEU A 2 49.61 35.83 19.96
CA LEU A 2 49.37 35.36 21.34
C LEU A 2 47.88 35.01 21.54
N LEU A 3 47.45 33.85 22.03
CA LEU A 3 48.04 32.57 22.43
C LEU A 3 46.80 31.80 22.94
N PHE A 4 46.57 30.55 22.56
CA PHE A 4 46.06 29.55 23.50
C PHE A 4 46.48 28.15 23.01
N ALA A 5 47.61 27.71 23.58
CA ALA A 5 47.91 26.30 23.85
C ALA A 5 46.78 25.72 24.72
N GLY A 6 46.35 24.47 24.65
CA GLY A 6 47.14 23.24 24.54
C GLY A 6 46.85 22.41 25.78
N PHE A 7 46.18 21.26 25.62
CA PHE A 7 46.26 20.13 26.54
C PHE A 7 46.14 18.82 25.74
N LEU A 8 47.32 18.31 25.39
CA LEU A 8 47.69 16.89 25.32
C LEU A 8 47.38 16.25 26.71
N ALA A 9 47.01 14.99 26.93
CA ALA A 9 47.36 13.76 26.25
C ALA A 9 46.55 12.57 26.82
N LEU A 10 46.60 11.45 26.07
CA LEU A 10 46.72 10.05 26.55
C LEU A 10 45.54 9.38 27.28
N VAL A 11 44.73 8.62 26.51
CA VAL A 11 44.53 7.19 26.78
C VAL A 11 44.50 6.44 25.43
N LEU A 12 45.67 5.95 25.00
CA LEU A 12 45.81 4.86 24.03
C LEU A 12 46.13 3.59 24.81
N ALA A 13 45.14 2.73 24.97
CA ALA A 13 45.26 1.30 25.23
C ALA A 13 43.93 0.72 24.72
N GLY A 14 43.83 0.20 23.51
CA GLY A 14 44.46 -1.05 23.13
C GLY A 14 43.33 -2.05 22.88
N CYS A 15 42.61 -1.91 21.77
CA CYS A 15 41.84 -3.02 21.20
C CYS A 15 42.55 -3.44 19.93
N THR A 16 43.54 -4.31 20.13
CA THR A 16 44.11 -5.13 19.07
C THR A 16 42.98 -5.90 18.39
N SER A 17 42.98 -5.86 17.06
CA SER A 17 42.29 -6.78 16.16
C SER A 17 42.28 -8.20 16.73
N LEU A 18 41.10 -8.66 17.15
CA LEU A 18 40.81 -10.07 17.32
C LEU A 18 39.94 -10.49 16.14
N SER A 19 40.50 -11.44 15.41
CA SER A 19 39.98 -12.15 14.26
C SER A 19 38.46 -12.32 14.21
N ALA A 20 37.92 -12.03 13.04
CA ALA A 20 36.73 -12.67 12.50
C ALA A 20 36.88 -14.19 12.57
N GLN A 21 36.11 -14.84 13.44
CA GLN A 21 35.63 -16.22 13.30
C GLN A 21 34.55 -16.50 14.34
N SER A 22 33.51 -17.21 13.89
CA SER A 22 32.34 -17.76 14.61
C SER A 22 31.34 -16.77 15.23
N GLY A 23 30.41 -16.27 14.42
CA GLY A 23 29.21 -15.54 14.86
C GLY A 23 27.91 -16.37 14.83
N GLU A 24 27.99 -17.70 14.78
CA GLU A 24 26.80 -18.57 14.70
C GLU A 24 26.37 -19.19 16.06
N HIS A 25 27.18 -19.05 17.12
CA HIS A 25 27.04 -19.89 18.32
C HIS A 25 26.48 -19.18 19.57
N GLU A 26 26.43 -17.84 19.59
CA GLU A 26 26.03 -17.05 20.78
C GLU A 26 24.55 -16.60 20.74
N GLN A 27 23.88 -16.78 19.60
CA GLN A 27 22.53 -16.26 19.35
C GLN A 27 21.41 -17.29 19.67
N ASP A 28 21.77 -18.53 20.01
CA ASP A 28 20.84 -19.61 20.36
C ASP A 28 20.44 -19.61 21.87
N GLU A 29 21.08 -18.75 22.68
CA GLU A 29 20.85 -18.69 24.15
C GLU A 29 19.51 -18.06 24.55
N LEU A 30 18.98 -17.11 23.77
CA LEU A 30 17.74 -16.42 24.12
C LEU A 30 16.47 -17.29 23.99
N ALA A 31 16.53 -18.38 23.22
CA ALA A 31 15.45 -19.36 23.13
C ALA A 31 15.50 -20.43 24.24
N ILE A 32 16.61 -20.54 24.97
CA ILE A 32 16.79 -21.55 26.03
C ILE A 32 15.70 -21.48 27.11
N PRO A 33 15.27 -20.30 27.59
CA PRO A 33 14.17 -20.20 28.54
C PRO A 33 12.86 -20.77 27.96
N CYS A 34 12.56 -20.49 26.68
CA CYS A 34 11.37 -21.01 26.03
C CYS A 34 11.43 -22.53 25.85
N LYS A 35 12.58 -23.09 25.43
CA LYS A 35 12.80 -24.54 25.25
C LYS A 35 12.59 -25.32 26.56
N LYS A 36 12.73 -24.69 27.73
CA LYS A 36 12.53 -25.29 29.06
C LYS A 36 11.08 -25.28 29.55
N MET A 37 10.16 -24.59 28.87
CA MET A 37 8.76 -24.52 29.28
C MET A 37 8.06 -25.85 29.05
N GLN A 38 7.29 -26.34 30.02
CA GLN A 38 6.58 -27.62 29.92
C GLN A 38 5.32 -27.52 29.05
N ASN A 39 4.55 -26.44 29.21
CA ASN A 39 3.36 -26.18 28.43
C ASN A 39 3.74 -25.87 26.98
N GLN A 40 3.20 -26.64 26.04
CA GLN A 40 3.50 -26.51 24.62
C GLN A 40 3.02 -25.17 24.04
N THR A 41 1.81 -24.73 24.38
CA THR A 41 1.27 -23.47 23.86
C THR A 41 2.07 -22.27 24.36
N GLU A 42 2.45 -22.27 25.64
CA GLU A 42 3.25 -21.18 26.21
C GLU A 42 4.69 -21.18 25.67
N ARG A 43 5.26 -22.37 25.45
CA ARG A 43 6.55 -22.55 24.78
C ARG A 43 6.52 -21.99 23.37
N ASP A 44 5.53 -22.39 22.56
CA ASP A 44 5.38 -21.94 21.18
C ASP A 44 5.16 -20.41 21.12
N PHE A 45 4.36 -19.84 22.02
CA PHE A 45 4.18 -18.40 22.13
C PHE A 45 5.49 -17.66 22.51
N CYS A 46 6.24 -18.20 23.47
CA CYS A 46 7.54 -17.65 23.88
C CYS A 46 8.54 -17.65 22.72
N ILE A 47 8.69 -18.79 22.03
CA ILE A 47 9.58 -18.89 20.87
C ILE A 47 9.13 -17.91 19.78
N ALA A 48 7.82 -17.70 19.58
CA ALA A 48 7.31 -16.75 18.58
C ALA A 48 7.71 -15.32 18.91
N GLN A 49 7.59 -14.90 20.16
CA GLN A 49 8.04 -13.57 20.58
C GLN A 49 9.55 -13.39 20.40
N VAL A 50 10.35 -14.41 20.75
CA VAL A 50 11.81 -14.37 20.62
C VAL A 50 12.26 -14.34 19.16
N GLY A 51 11.71 -15.22 18.30
CA GLY A 51 12.04 -15.29 16.87
C GLY A 51 11.57 -14.08 16.06
N SER A 52 10.54 -13.37 16.52
CA SER A 52 10.04 -12.15 15.85
C SER A 52 10.92 -10.91 16.06
N SER A 53 11.95 -10.98 16.92
CA SER A 53 12.85 -9.86 17.16
C SER A 53 13.94 -9.79 16.09
N ALA A 54 14.18 -8.59 15.54
CA ALA A 54 15.13 -8.36 14.43
C ALA A 54 16.55 -8.87 14.74
N ASP A 55 16.91 -8.94 16.02
CA ASP A 55 18.26 -9.28 16.50
C ASP A 55 18.48 -10.78 16.81
N ASN A 56 17.45 -11.64 16.72
CA ASN A 56 17.53 -12.96 17.35
C ASN A 56 17.32 -14.12 16.37
N SER A 57 18.32 -15.01 16.27
CA SER A 57 18.48 -15.98 15.18
C SER A 57 17.81 -17.34 15.42
N THR A 58 16.84 -17.45 16.34
CA THR A 58 16.23 -18.76 16.63
C THR A 58 15.63 -19.33 15.35
N PRO A 59 16.03 -20.53 14.89
CA PRO A 59 15.49 -21.08 13.65
C PRO A 59 14.00 -21.35 13.84
N CYS A 60 13.14 -20.75 13.02
CA CYS A 60 11.71 -21.05 13.00
C CYS A 60 11.42 -22.54 12.72
N ALA A 61 12.42 -23.32 12.28
CA ALA A 61 12.36 -24.77 12.18
C ALA A 61 12.32 -25.50 13.55
N SER A 62 12.55 -24.81 14.67
CA SER A 62 12.63 -25.42 16.00
C SER A 62 11.28 -25.69 16.68
N TYR A 63 10.17 -25.27 16.07
CA TYR A 63 8.82 -25.51 16.61
C TYR A 63 8.35 -26.94 16.39
N GLN A 64 7.62 -27.48 17.37
CA GLN A 64 6.90 -28.74 17.20
C GLN A 64 5.67 -28.60 16.30
N LEU A 65 5.03 -27.43 16.32
CA LEU A 65 3.85 -27.15 15.52
C LEU A 65 4.23 -26.41 14.24
N GLN A 66 3.92 -27.00 13.08
CA GLN A 66 4.27 -26.42 11.78
C GLN A 66 3.65 -25.03 11.57
N SER A 67 2.42 -24.79 12.00
CA SER A 67 1.79 -23.47 11.88
C SER A 67 2.50 -22.41 12.71
N ALA A 68 3.08 -22.77 13.86
CA ALA A 68 3.88 -21.85 14.67
C ALA A 68 5.25 -21.55 14.00
N ALA A 69 5.87 -22.56 13.38
CA ALA A 69 7.07 -22.37 12.55
C ALA A 69 6.81 -21.41 11.39
N ASP A 70 5.71 -21.61 10.66
CA ASP A 70 5.35 -20.79 9.50
C ASP A 70 5.06 -19.33 9.91
N ILE A 71 4.30 -19.11 11.00
CA ILE A 71 4.04 -17.77 11.55
C ILE A 71 5.34 -17.08 12.01
N CYS A 72 6.24 -17.82 12.65
CA CYS A 72 7.57 -17.32 12.99
C CYS A 72 8.33 -16.89 11.72
N GLY A 73 8.26 -17.69 10.66
CA GLY A 73 8.89 -17.41 9.37
C GLY A 73 8.42 -16.08 8.79
N ILE A 74 7.10 -15.85 8.75
CA ILE A 74 6.50 -14.59 8.27
C ILE A 74 7.07 -13.41 9.07
N LYS A 75 6.95 -13.45 10.41
CA LYS A 75 7.38 -12.35 11.27
C LYS A 75 8.89 -12.07 11.16
N SER A 76 9.69 -13.12 11.04
CA SER A 76 11.14 -13.01 10.86
C SER A 76 11.49 -12.38 9.51
N ALA A 77 10.81 -12.79 8.43
CA ALA A 77 10.99 -12.24 7.09
C ALA A 77 10.68 -10.74 7.05
N MET A 78 9.59 -10.31 7.69
CA MET A 78 9.21 -8.89 7.80
C MET A 78 10.20 -8.11 8.69
N ALA A 79 10.53 -8.62 9.87
CA ALA A 79 11.43 -7.94 10.81
C ALA A 79 12.83 -7.71 10.20
N ARG A 80 13.30 -8.63 9.35
CA ARG A 80 14.61 -8.58 8.70
C ARG A 80 14.57 -8.09 7.25
N GLN A 81 13.38 -7.90 6.69
CA GLN A 81 13.16 -7.62 5.28
C GLN A 81 13.87 -8.62 4.33
N ASP A 82 14.00 -9.87 4.78
CA ASP A 82 14.68 -10.96 4.09
C ASP A 82 13.68 -11.94 3.49
N VAL A 83 13.46 -11.77 2.19
CA VAL A 83 12.52 -12.57 1.39
C VAL A 83 12.91 -14.04 1.31
N SER A 84 14.19 -14.39 1.52
CA SER A 84 14.64 -15.80 1.45
C SER A 84 14.11 -16.64 2.61
N ILE A 85 13.70 -16.01 3.72
CA ILE A 85 13.06 -16.69 4.85
C ILE A 85 11.70 -17.27 4.42
N CYS A 86 10.98 -16.61 3.52
CA CYS A 86 9.70 -17.09 3.01
C CYS A 86 9.82 -18.42 2.25
N ASP A 87 10.97 -18.71 1.63
CA ASP A 87 11.23 -19.99 0.95
C ASP A 87 11.18 -21.19 1.92
N GLY A 88 11.46 -20.95 3.21
CA GLY A 88 11.44 -21.97 4.27
C GLY A 88 10.06 -22.26 4.87
N ILE A 89 9.02 -21.50 4.51
CA ILE A 89 7.66 -21.68 5.05
C ILE A 89 6.99 -22.87 4.36
N ALA A 90 6.46 -23.82 5.14
CA ALA A 90 5.91 -25.07 4.61
C ALA A 90 4.50 -24.87 4.03
N ASN A 91 3.61 -24.19 4.76
CA ASN A 91 2.27 -23.91 4.28
C ASN A 91 2.30 -22.88 3.13
N GLN A 92 1.68 -23.22 2.00
CA GLN A 92 1.69 -22.39 0.79
C GLN A 92 1.00 -21.03 0.97
N ASP A 93 -0.09 -20.96 1.74
CA ASP A 93 -0.82 -19.71 1.97
C ASP A 93 -0.01 -18.78 2.89
N PHE A 94 0.61 -19.34 3.93
CA PHE A 94 1.54 -18.58 4.78
C PHE A 94 2.79 -18.12 4.02
N ARG A 95 3.28 -18.92 3.07
CA ARG A 95 4.39 -18.51 2.21
C ARG A 95 3.99 -17.38 1.25
N ASN A 96 2.80 -17.46 0.65
CA ASN A 96 2.27 -16.39 -0.19
C ASN A 96 2.10 -15.09 0.61
N LEU A 97 1.51 -15.19 1.82
CA LEU A 97 1.38 -14.05 2.75
C LEU A 97 2.74 -13.46 3.12
N CYS A 98 3.75 -14.30 3.41
CA CYS A 98 5.11 -13.83 3.69
C CYS A 98 5.68 -12.98 2.54
N TYR A 99 5.54 -13.44 1.30
CA TYR A 99 6.02 -12.69 0.15
C TYR A 99 5.30 -11.37 -0.04
N GLU A 100 3.98 -11.37 0.13
CA GLU A 100 3.14 -10.18 0.05
C GLU A 100 3.56 -9.11 1.07
N GLU A 101 3.62 -9.47 2.35
CA GLU A 101 3.98 -8.56 3.46
C GLU A 101 5.39 -7.97 3.27
N VAL A 102 6.35 -8.79 2.84
CA VAL A 102 7.73 -8.32 2.57
C VAL A 102 7.78 -7.44 1.31
N ALA A 103 6.97 -7.73 0.29
CA ALA A 103 6.87 -6.90 -0.92
C ALA A 103 6.34 -5.51 -0.61
N GLU A 104 5.26 -5.43 0.17
CA GLU A 104 4.64 -4.18 0.61
C GLU A 104 5.63 -3.34 1.42
N GLN A 105 6.25 -3.92 2.45
CA GLN A 105 7.17 -3.20 3.33
C GLN A 105 8.41 -2.66 2.59
N LYS A 106 8.86 -3.36 1.54
CA LYS A 106 10.01 -2.95 0.72
C LYS A 106 9.61 -2.12 -0.51
N LEU A 107 8.32 -2.04 -0.82
CA LEU A 107 7.79 -1.53 -2.08
C LEU A 107 8.44 -2.19 -3.30
N ASP A 108 8.70 -3.50 -3.20
CA ASP A 108 9.39 -4.28 -4.25
C ASP A 108 8.42 -5.26 -4.92
N SER A 109 7.84 -4.82 -6.04
CA SER A 109 6.93 -5.62 -6.85
C SER A 109 7.57 -6.87 -7.48
N GLY A 110 8.92 -6.93 -7.53
CA GLY A 110 9.64 -8.12 -7.95
C GLY A 110 9.34 -9.31 -7.05
N ILE A 111 9.06 -9.08 -5.77
CA ILE A 111 8.72 -10.13 -4.80
C ILE A 111 7.33 -10.73 -5.08
N CYS A 112 6.35 -9.93 -5.52
CA CYS A 112 5.02 -10.43 -5.89
C CYS A 112 5.07 -11.52 -6.97
N SER A 113 6.10 -11.52 -7.82
CA SER A 113 6.27 -12.56 -8.85
C SER A 113 6.53 -13.96 -8.29
N LYS A 114 6.98 -14.08 -7.03
CA LYS A 114 7.22 -15.35 -6.31
C LYS A 114 5.95 -15.98 -5.73
N ILE A 115 4.84 -15.25 -5.72
CA ILE A 115 3.57 -15.72 -5.18
C ILE A 115 2.91 -16.69 -6.17
N ASN A 116 2.50 -17.86 -5.67
CA ASN A 116 1.87 -18.90 -6.50
C ASN A 116 0.36 -18.70 -6.66
N SER A 117 -0.32 -18.17 -5.66
CA SER A 117 -1.77 -17.92 -5.71
C SER A 117 -2.06 -16.62 -6.44
N GLN A 118 -2.92 -16.65 -7.45
CA GLN A 118 -3.27 -15.46 -8.23
C GLN A 118 -3.92 -14.38 -7.36
N ASP A 119 -4.81 -14.76 -6.43
CA ASP A 119 -5.48 -13.80 -5.54
C ASP A 119 -4.49 -13.04 -4.64
N PHE A 120 -3.50 -13.75 -4.08
CA PHE A 120 -2.42 -13.13 -3.30
C PHE A 120 -1.51 -12.26 -4.19
N LYS A 121 -1.30 -12.69 -5.43
CA LYS A 121 -0.41 -12.00 -6.36
C LYS A 121 -1.02 -10.68 -6.83
N ASP A 122 -2.31 -10.68 -7.17
CA ASP A 122 -3.04 -9.48 -7.57
C ASP A 122 -3.12 -8.49 -6.39
N ARG A 123 -3.39 -8.97 -5.16
CA ARG A 123 -3.39 -8.13 -3.96
C ARG A 123 -2.02 -7.51 -3.68
N CYS A 124 -0.95 -8.32 -3.73
CA CYS A 124 0.43 -7.84 -3.60
C CYS A 124 0.77 -6.73 -4.61
N TYR A 125 0.45 -6.92 -5.89
CA TYR A 125 0.68 -5.88 -6.90
C TYR A 125 -0.15 -4.63 -6.64
N SER A 126 -1.41 -4.78 -6.21
CA SER A 126 -2.30 -3.66 -5.90
C SER A 126 -1.76 -2.81 -4.74
N GLU A 127 -1.35 -3.43 -3.65
CA GLU A 127 -0.84 -2.73 -2.47
C GLU A 127 0.50 -2.04 -2.77
N VAL A 128 1.43 -2.75 -3.43
CA VAL A 128 2.69 -2.13 -3.85
C VAL A 128 2.43 -0.96 -4.80
N ALA A 129 1.48 -1.07 -5.75
CA ALA A 129 1.11 0.03 -6.63
C ALA A 129 0.62 1.26 -5.85
N GLU A 130 -0.23 1.05 -4.84
CA GLU A 130 -0.81 2.12 -4.04
C GLU A 130 0.26 2.87 -3.24
N TYR A 131 1.09 2.14 -2.49
CA TYR A 131 2.09 2.76 -1.61
C TYR A 131 3.30 3.32 -2.35
N SER A 132 3.68 2.73 -3.49
CA SER A 132 4.75 3.26 -4.35
C SER A 132 4.26 4.32 -5.34
N SER A 133 2.94 4.48 -5.50
CA SER A 133 2.31 5.25 -6.59
C SER A 133 2.70 4.77 -8.00
N ASP A 134 3.19 3.53 -8.14
CA ASP A 134 3.50 2.92 -9.44
C ASP A 134 2.25 2.28 -10.04
N VAL A 135 1.47 3.12 -10.73
CA VAL A 135 0.24 2.74 -11.42
C VAL A 135 0.47 1.68 -12.51
N SER A 136 1.70 1.50 -13.01
CA SER A 136 1.99 0.48 -14.02
C SER A 136 1.79 -0.94 -13.47
N LEU A 137 1.91 -1.13 -12.15
CA LEU A 137 1.69 -2.41 -11.50
C LEU A 137 0.23 -2.86 -11.56
N CYS A 138 -0.73 -1.93 -11.63
CA CYS A 138 -2.16 -2.24 -11.79
C CYS A 138 -2.47 -2.98 -13.11
N SER A 139 -1.60 -2.86 -14.12
CA SER A 139 -1.73 -3.61 -15.37
C SER A 139 -1.33 -5.09 -15.27
N ARG A 140 -0.73 -5.50 -14.15
CA ARG A 140 -0.31 -6.89 -13.90
C ARG A 140 -1.38 -7.75 -13.22
N LEU A 141 -2.52 -7.16 -12.88
CA LEU A 141 -3.62 -7.82 -12.20
C LEU A 141 -4.48 -8.58 -13.21
N ASP A 142 -4.87 -9.80 -12.87
CA ASP A 142 -5.80 -10.60 -13.67
C ASP A 142 -7.26 -10.24 -13.35
N ASP A 143 -7.56 -9.93 -12.09
CA ASP A 143 -8.88 -9.45 -11.68
C ASP A 143 -9.12 -7.99 -12.12
N ARG A 144 -10.05 -7.82 -13.07
CA ARG A 144 -10.45 -6.49 -13.59
C ARG A 144 -11.07 -5.58 -12.54
N SER A 145 -11.82 -6.13 -11.59
CA SER A 145 -12.45 -5.38 -10.51
C SER A 145 -11.38 -4.87 -9.54
N LEU A 146 -10.40 -5.71 -9.21
CA LEU A 146 -9.27 -5.29 -8.38
C LEU A 146 -8.39 -4.27 -9.13
N GLY A 147 -8.22 -4.44 -10.45
CA GLY A 147 -7.56 -3.47 -11.32
C GLY A 147 -8.16 -2.07 -11.19
N TYR A 148 -9.49 -1.96 -11.19
CA TYR A 148 -10.18 -0.68 -10.98
C TYR A 148 -9.77 -0.01 -9.65
N PHE A 149 -9.80 -0.75 -8.54
CA PHE A 149 -9.42 -0.22 -7.22
C PHE A 149 -7.94 0.11 -7.12
N CYS A 150 -7.07 -0.71 -7.74
CA CYS A 150 -5.65 -0.43 -7.84
C CYS A 150 -5.38 0.92 -8.53
N TYR A 151 -6.00 1.14 -9.70
CA TYR A 151 -5.85 2.41 -10.42
C TYR A 151 -6.34 3.59 -9.57
N LEU A 152 -7.46 3.43 -8.87
CA LEU A 152 -8.01 4.47 -8.00
C LEU A 152 -7.04 4.82 -6.84
N GLY A 153 -6.51 3.82 -6.14
CA GLY A 153 -5.59 4.01 -5.01
C GLY A 153 -4.23 4.57 -5.44
N ALA A 154 -3.56 3.91 -6.40
CA ALA A 154 -2.24 4.31 -6.86
C ALA A 154 -2.24 5.70 -7.51
N SER A 155 -3.29 6.06 -8.24
CA SER A 155 -3.38 7.36 -8.94
C SER A 155 -3.67 8.55 -8.02
N ALA A 156 -4.15 8.31 -6.80
CA ALA A 156 -4.42 9.39 -5.84
C ALA A 156 -3.13 10.13 -5.44
N ASN A 157 -1.99 9.43 -5.42
CA ASN A 157 -0.70 9.95 -4.97
C ASN A 157 0.32 10.15 -6.10
N VAL A 158 0.00 9.73 -7.34
CA VAL A 158 0.84 10.00 -8.52
C VAL A 158 1.17 11.49 -8.57
N GLN A 159 2.44 11.83 -8.73
CA GLN A 159 2.90 13.21 -8.95
C GLN A 159 2.85 13.60 -10.43
N ASP A 160 3.13 12.66 -11.33
CA ASP A 160 3.14 12.89 -12.76
C ASP A 160 1.97 12.19 -13.46
N VAL A 161 0.94 12.96 -13.81
CA VAL A 161 -0.26 12.40 -14.48
C VAL A 161 0.03 11.89 -15.89
N SER A 162 1.20 12.17 -16.47
CA SER A 162 1.56 11.67 -17.80
C SER A 162 1.59 10.13 -17.87
N TYR A 163 1.87 9.46 -16.75
CA TYR A 163 1.80 8.00 -16.64
C TYR A 163 0.41 7.44 -16.99
N CYS A 164 -0.66 8.14 -16.65
CA CYS A 164 -2.03 7.73 -17.02
C CYS A 164 -2.18 7.57 -18.55
N GLY A 165 -1.43 8.34 -19.35
CA GLY A 165 -1.47 8.26 -20.81
C GLY A 165 -0.95 6.93 -21.38
N ASN A 166 -0.06 6.27 -20.63
CA ASN A 166 0.59 5.01 -21.03
C ASN A 166 -0.23 3.76 -20.70
N LEU A 167 -1.34 3.92 -19.97
CA LEU A 167 -2.19 2.79 -19.59
C LEU A 167 -2.89 2.19 -20.81
N TYR A 168 -3.10 0.88 -20.77
CA TYR A 168 -3.86 0.18 -21.80
C TYR A 168 -5.35 0.22 -21.47
N GLY A 169 -6.18 0.59 -22.46
CA GLY A 169 -7.62 0.73 -22.32
C GLY A 169 -8.05 2.13 -21.86
N GLU A 170 -9.11 2.65 -22.47
CA GLU A 170 -9.61 4.01 -22.19
C GLU A 170 -10.15 4.14 -20.75
N ASP A 171 -10.79 3.11 -20.22
CA ASP A 171 -11.35 3.12 -18.86
C ASP A 171 -10.27 3.34 -17.80
N ALA A 172 -9.13 2.63 -17.91
CA ALA A 172 -8.01 2.79 -17.00
C ALA A 172 -7.45 4.23 -17.03
N LYS A 173 -7.37 4.84 -18.22
CA LYS A 173 -6.95 6.24 -18.39
C LYS A 173 -7.93 7.19 -17.73
N ILE A 174 -9.23 7.00 -17.97
CA ILE A 174 -10.30 7.83 -17.38
C ILE A 174 -10.21 7.77 -15.86
N ILE A 175 -10.10 6.57 -15.28
CA ILE A 175 -10.02 6.39 -13.82
C ILE A 175 -8.76 7.05 -13.27
N CYS A 176 -7.60 6.81 -13.88
CA CYS A 176 -6.33 7.38 -13.44
C CYS A 176 -6.35 8.92 -13.43
N TYR A 177 -6.73 9.53 -14.55
CA TYR A 177 -6.84 10.99 -14.64
C TYR A 177 -7.91 11.56 -13.71
N SER A 178 -9.07 10.92 -13.58
CA SER A 178 -10.15 11.39 -12.70
C SER A 178 -9.78 11.33 -11.23
N SER A 179 -9.09 10.27 -10.83
CA SER A 179 -8.61 10.07 -9.45
C SER A 179 -7.55 11.10 -9.10
N ALA A 180 -6.56 11.31 -9.98
CA ALA A 180 -5.54 12.33 -9.81
C ALA A 180 -6.14 13.76 -9.80
N ALA A 181 -7.09 14.04 -10.69
CA ALA A 181 -7.80 15.31 -10.74
C ALA A 181 -8.58 15.58 -9.45
N GLY A 182 -9.33 14.59 -8.97
CA GLY A 182 -10.11 14.68 -7.73
C GLY A 182 -9.23 14.88 -6.50
N ALA A 183 -8.17 14.06 -6.36
CA ALA A 183 -7.22 14.16 -5.24
C ALA A 183 -6.54 15.54 -5.18
N ARG A 184 -6.17 16.10 -6.33
CA ARG A 184 -5.54 17.43 -6.44
C ARG A 184 -6.53 18.59 -6.51
N LYS A 185 -7.82 18.29 -6.63
CA LYS A 185 -8.89 19.27 -6.92
C LYS A 185 -8.58 20.12 -8.17
N ASP A 186 -7.94 19.52 -9.17
CA ASP A 186 -7.48 20.20 -10.39
C ASP A 186 -8.19 19.64 -11.63
N ALA A 187 -9.24 20.35 -12.05
CA ALA A 187 -10.03 19.98 -13.24
C ALA A 187 -9.24 20.12 -14.56
N SER A 188 -8.10 20.81 -14.58
CA SER A 188 -7.29 20.92 -15.80
C SER A 188 -6.74 19.57 -16.24
N ILE A 189 -6.58 18.63 -15.32
CA ILE A 189 -6.13 17.25 -15.61
C ILE A 189 -7.14 16.51 -16.49
N CYS A 190 -8.44 16.81 -16.36
CA CYS A 190 -9.50 16.17 -17.15
C CYS A 190 -9.33 16.37 -18.66
N ARG A 191 -8.59 17.41 -19.10
CA ARG A 191 -8.31 17.65 -20.53
C ARG A 191 -7.49 16.54 -21.20
N ASN A 192 -6.83 15.69 -20.41
CA ASN A 192 -6.05 14.56 -20.94
C ASN A 192 -6.91 13.35 -21.30
N ILE A 193 -8.21 13.39 -20.99
CA ILE A 193 -9.18 12.36 -21.35
C ILE A 193 -9.79 12.70 -22.70
N THR A 194 -9.82 11.72 -23.61
CA THR A 194 -10.22 11.98 -25.01
C THR A 194 -11.74 11.98 -25.20
N THR A 195 -12.46 11.18 -24.41
CA THR A 195 -13.91 11.04 -24.54
C THR A 195 -14.67 12.07 -23.73
N GLN A 196 -15.77 12.60 -24.28
CA GLN A 196 -16.63 13.54 -23.56
C GLN A 196 -17.19 12.92 -22.27
N PHE A 197 -17.60 11.65 -22.33
CA PHE A 197 -18.06 10.91 -21.16
C PHE A 197 -17.01 10.86 -20.04
N GLY A 198 -15.76 10.53 -20.39
CA GLY A 198 -14.69 10.49 -19.41
C GLY A 198 -14.30 11.88 -18.86
N GLN A 199 -14.37 12.92 -19.68
CA GLN A 199 -14.17 14.31 -19.21
C GLN A 199 -15.27 14.74 -18.23
N ASP A 200 -16.53 14.43 -18.55
CA ASP A 200 -17.69 14.70 -17.71
C ASP A 200 -17.57 13.96 -16.37
N PHE A 201 -17.20 12.68 -16.41
CA PHE A 201 -16.92 11.86 -15.22
C PHE A 201 -15.80 12.46 -14.36
N CYS A 202 -14.68 12.85 -14.98
CA CYS A 202 -13.56 13.49 -14.30
C CYS A 202 -13.95 14.81 -13.63
N LYS A 203 -14.66 15.68 -14.35
CA LYS A 203 -15.16 16.95 -13.80
C LYS A 203 -16.09 16.72 -12.60
N SER A 204 -16.95 15.70 -12.67
CA SER A 204 -17.82 15.30 -11.54
C SER A 204 -17.01 14.90 -10.31
N ALA A 205 -15.95 14.09 -10.50
CA ALA A 205 -15.07 13.70 -9.40
C ALA A 205 -14.38 14.90 -8.74
N VAL A 206 -13.90 15.87 -9.54
CA VAL A 206 -13.30 17.11 -9.04
C VAL A 206 -14.34 17.99 -8.34
N ALA A 207 -15.54 18.12 -8.91
CA ALA A 207 -16.63 18.91 -8.34
C ALA A 207 -16.98 18.41 -6.93
N LYS A 208 -17.12 17.09 -6.75
CA LYS A 208 -17.33 16.43 -5.47
C LYS A 208 -16.18 16.74 -4.50
N ALA A 209 -14.94 16.44 -4.89
CA ALA A 209 -13.77 16.65 -4.03
C ALA A 209 -13.54 18.12 -3.62
N SER A 210 -13.92 19.07 -4.47
CA SER A 210 -13.79 20.52 -4.25
C SER A 210 -15.05 21.21 -3.76
N ALA A 211 -16.19 20.50 -3.66
CA ALA A 211 -17.52 21.06 -3.44
C ALA A 211 -17.89 22.19 -4.43
N SER A 212 -17.43 22.11 -5.68
CA SER A 212 -17.60 23.16 -6.68
C SER A 212 -18.75 22.87 -7.64
N LEU A 213 -19.89 23.55 -7.44
CA LEU A 213 -21.03 23.48 -8.35
C LEU A 213 -20.71 24.02 -9.76
N ALA A 214 -19.76 24.94 -9.86
CA ALA A 214 -19.33 25.52 -11.15
C ALA A 214 -18.66 24.49 -12.07
N LEU A 215 -18.12 23.40 -11.51
CA LEU A 215 -17.60 22.29 -12.31
C LEU A 215 -18.72 21.39 -12.83
N CYS A 216 -19.80 21.19 -12.06
CA CYS A 216 -20.99 20.51 -12.56
C CYS A 216 -21.62 21.27 -13.73
N ASP A 217 -21.64 22.61 -13.67
CA ASP A 217 -22.12 23.45 -14.78
C ASP A 217 -21.37 23.20 -16.12
N GLN A 218 -20.15 22.67 -16.07
CA GLN A 218 -19.29 22.36 -17.24
C GLN A 218 -19.43 20.94 -17.79
N ILE A 219 -20.29 20.10 -17.20
CA ILE A 219 -20.52 18.72 -17.63
C ILE A 219 -21.54 18.71 -18.75
N GLU A 220 -21.23 18.18 -19.93
CA GLU A 220 -22.14 18.25 -21.09
C GLU A 220 -23.33 17.32 -20.96
N ASN A 221 -23.11 16.08 -20.54
CA ASN A 221 -24.17 15.10 -20.38
C ASN A 221 -25.09 15.49 -19.22
N LEU A 222 -26.37 15.73 -19.52
CA LEU A 222 -27.37 16.17 -18.54
C LEU A 222 -27.54 15.18 -17.38
N SER A 223 -27.42 13.87 -17.65
CA SER A 223 -27.50 12.86 -16.60
C SER A 223 -26.27 12.91 -15.70
N SER A 224 -25.06 12.92 -16.25
CA SER A 224 -23.84 13.09 -15.45
C SER A 224 -23.83 14.40 -14.66
N ARG A 225 -24.40 15.47 -15.22
CA ARG A 225 -24.55 16.77 -14.55
C ARG A 225 -25.51 16.68 -13.36
N GLY A 226 -26.66 16.05 -13.54
CA GLY A 226 -27.61 15.80 -12.44
C GLY A 226 -26.99 14.98 -11.30
N LEU A 227 -26.21 13.96 -11.66
CA LEU A 227 -25.47 13.15 -10.69
C LEU A 227 -24.44 13.99 -9.94
N CYS A 228 -23.64 14.79 -10.64
CA CYS A 228 -22.65 15.70 -10.05
C CYS A 228 -23.28 16.60 -8.99
N TYR A 229 -24.42 17.24 -9.31
CA TYR A 229 -25.14 18.06 -8.33
C TYR A 229 -25.62 17.27 -7.13
N THR A 230 -26.14 16.07 -7.35
CA THR A 230 -26.60 15.20 -6.28
C THR A 230 -25.45 14.81 -5.34
N GLU A 231 -24.29 14.45 -5.89
CA GLU A 231 -23.12 14.08 -5.10
C GLU A 231 -22.55 15.24 -4.30
N VAL A 232 -22.48 16.44 -4.89
CA VAL A 232 -22.05 17.65 -4.16
C VAL A 232 -23.05 17.96 -3.05
N ALA A 233 -24.36 17.89 -3.34
CA ALA A 233 -25.41 18.13 -2.34
C ALA A 233 -25.29 17.17 -1.14
N LEU A 234 -25.07 15.88 -1.39
CA LEU A 234 -24.87 14.85 -0.35
C LEU A 234 -23.66 15.12 0.53
N GLN A 235 -22.58 15.62 -0.07
CA GLN A 235 -21.35 15.90 0.66
C GLN A 235 -21.41 17.19 1.48
N THR A 236 -22.12 18.20 1.00
CA THR A 236 -22.16 19.53 1.63
C THR A 236 -23.45 19.81 2.41
N HIS A 237 -24.47 18.95 2.27
CA HIS A 237 -25.85 19.20 2.68
C HIS A 237 -26.45 20.48 2.06
N ASP A 238 -25.97 20.89 0.88
CA ASP A 238 -26.48 22.06 0.15
C ASP A 238 -27.67 21.72 -0.73
N LEU A 239 -28.88 21.98 -0.24
CA LEU A 239 -30.12 21.83 -1.02
C LEU A 239 -30.14 22.70 -2.29
N GLY A 240 -29.38 23.80 -2.33
CA GLY A 240 -29.24 24.65 -3.50
C GLY A 240 -28.59 23.93 -4.69
N ALA A 241 -27.79 22.90 -4.43
CA ALA A 241 -27.23 22.05 -5.48
C ALA A 241 -28.32 21.20 -6.16
N CYS A 242 -29.27 20.63 -5.40
CA CYS A 242 -30.42 19.92 -5.97
C CYS A 242 -31.27 20.85 -6.85
N ALA A 243 -31.44 22.11 -6.46
CA ALA A 243 -32.21 23.09 -7.23
C ALA A 243 -31.66 23.32 -8.66
N LYS A 244 -30.38 23.01 -8.91
CA LYS A 244 -29.75 23.10 -10.24
C LYS A 244 -30.03 21.91 -11.15
N ILE A 245 -30.63 20.83 -10.65
CA ILE A 245 -30.96 19.64 -11.45
C ILE A 245 -32.16 19.94 -12.35
N THR A 246 -31.97 19.85 -13.67
CA THR A 246 -33.00 20.16 -14.66
C THR A 246 -34.13 19.14 -14.69
N ASP A 247 -33.83 17.85 -14.50
CA ASP A 247 -34.84 16.80 -14.48
C ASP A 247 -35.63 16.85 -13.17
N ASP A 248 -36.94 17.10 -13.28
CA ASP A 248 -37.82 17.27 -12.11
C ASP A 248 -37.86 16.03 -11.23
N SER A 249 -37.95 14.84 -11.83
CA SER A 249 -38.03 13.58 -11.07
C SER A 249 -36.75 13.33 -10.29
N TRP A 250 -35.59 13.58 -10.90
CA TRP A 250 -34.30 13.45 -10.23
C TRP A 250 -34.10 14.54 -9.19
N ARG A 251 -34.48 15.78 -9.48
CA ARG A 251 -34.40 16.88 -8.51
C ARG A 251 -35.17 16.54 -7.22
N GLU A 252 -36.38 16.03 -7.34
CA GLU A 252 -37.15 15.57 -6.18
C GLU A 252 -36.45 14.42 -5.44
N LYS A 253 -35.86 13.45 -6.15
CA LYS A 253 -35.06 12.39 -5.51
C LYS A 253 -33.86 12.96 -4.75
N CYS A 254 -33.18 13.97 -5.28
CA CYS A 254 -32.06 14.65 -4.63
C CYS A 254 -32.50 15.27 -3.29
N TYR A 255 -33.65 15.95 -3.25
CA TYR A 255 -34.18 16.49 -1.99
C TYR A 255 -34.56 15.43 -0.97
N ASN A 256 -35.07 14.27 -1.42
CA ASN A 256 -35.55 13.22 -0.52
C ASN A 256 -34.43 12.38 0.13
N ILE A 257 -33.19 12.48 -0.35
CA ILE A 257 -32.04 11.73 0.20
C ILE A 257 -31.13 12.55 1.13
N LEU A 258 -31.45 13.84 1.34
CA LEU A 258 -30.73 14.79 2.19
C LEU A 258 -31.49 15.07 3.49
#